data_AF-A0A7V5G0P8-F1
#
_entry.id   AF-A0A7V5G0P8-F1
#
_cell.length_a   1.000
_cell.length_b   1.000
_cell.length_c   1.000
_cell.angle_alpha   90.00
_cell.angle_beta   90.00
_cell.angle_gamma   90.00
#
_symmetry.space_group_name_H-M   'P 1'
#
loop_
_entity.id
_entity.type
_entity.pdbx_description
1 polymer ?
#
loop_
_entity_poly.entity_id
_entity_poly.type
_entity_poly.pdbx_seq_one_letter_code
_entity_poly.pdbx_strand_id
1 'polypeptide(L)'
;MHQAYKITINYFLLMLLLIIITGIWIVLLQTSLNLETITNYYVNKSLLGVLEVLTPHLLAMGTVVFILTHFLSFKNKNTSLETKISTLLFLVMLLSNLSLLVITEITPWMIWVKIISLLLFLLFSLFLMWRVFIRKY
;
A
#
# COMPACT_ATOMS: atom_id res chain seq x y z
N MET A 1 -22.88 -17.48 4.58
CA MET A 1 -22.49 -16.37 3.67
C MET A 1 -23.53 -16.13 2.60
N HIS A 2 -23.94 -14.87 2.38
CA HIS A 2 -24.43 -14.50 1.06
C HIS A 2 -23.28 -14.70 0.07
N GLN A 3 -23.47 -15.51 -0.96
CA GLN A 3 -22.48 -15.86 -1.98
C GLN A 3 -21.73 -14.63 -2.54
N ALA A 4 -22.41 -13.48 -2.60
CA ALA A 4 -21.86 -12.19 -2.99
C ALA A 4 -20.64 -11.73 -2.16
N TYR A 5 -20.60 -11.98 -0.85
CA TYR A 5 -19.46 -11.58 -0.01
C TYR A 5 -18.19 -12.33 -0.37
N LYS A 6 -18.30 -13.66 -0.54
CA LYS A 6 -17.17 -14.50 -0.94
C LYS A 6 -16.62 -14.08 -2.30
N ILE A 7 -17.53 -13.79 -3.23
CA ILE A 7 -17.17 -13.30 -4.57
C ILE A 7 -16.42 -11.96 -4.46
N THR A 8 -16.93 -11.01 -3.67
CA THR A 8 -16.30 -9.69 -3.52
C THR A 8 -14.91 -9.78 -2.89
N ILE A 9 -14.74 -10.61 -1.85
CA ILE A 9 -13.43 -10.86 -1.22
C ILE A 9 -12.44 -11.46 -2.23
N ASN A 10 -12.88 -12.42 -3.06
CA ASN A 10 -12.03 -13.02 -4.08
C ASN A 10 -11.59 -12.00 -5.15
N TYR A 11 -12.52 -11.14 -5.62
CA TYR A 11 -12.17 -10.08 -6.56
C TYR A 11 -11.19 -9.07 -5.96
N PHE A 12 -11.37 -8.71 -4.70
CA PHE A 12 -10.44 -7.81 -4.02
C PHE A 12 -9.04 -8.44 -3.85
N LEU A 13 -8.96 -9.73 -3.54
CA LEU A 13 -7.68 -10.47 -3.51
C LEU A 13 -6.99 -10.44 -4.88
N LEU A 14 -7.73 -10.76 -5.94
CA LEU A 14 -7.21 -10.75 -7.31
C LEU A 14 -6.70 -9.35 -7.68
N MET A 15 -7.48 -8.31 -7.39
CA MET A 15 -7.10 -6.92 -7.61
C MET A 15 -5.82 -6.55 -6.85
N LEU A 16 -5.72 -6.93 -5.57
CA LEU A 16 -4.52 -6.66 -4.75
C LEU A 16 -3.28 -7.34 -5.34
N LEU A 17 -3.39 -8.60 -5.78
CA LEU A 17 -2.29 -9.32 -6.42
C LEU A 17 -1.88 -8.66 -7.75
N LEU A 18 -2.85 -8.25 -8.58
CA LEU A 18 -2.57 -7.55 -9.83
C LEU A 18 -1.88 -6.20 -9.60
N ILE A 19 -2.29 -5.44 -8.58
CA ILE A 19 -1.63 -4.18 -8.19
C ILE A 19 -0.19 -4.43 -7.76
N ILE A 20 0.07 -5.49 -6.99
CA ILE A 20 1.44 -5.83 -6.56
C ILE A 20 2.31 -6.19 -7.76
N ILE A 21 1.81 -7.06 -8.65
CA ILE A 21 2.56 -7.51 -9.83
C ILE A 21 2.86 -6.31 -10.74
N THR A 22 1.86 -5.48 -11.04
CA THR A 22 2.03 -4.30 -11.88
C THR A 22 2.93 -3.24 -11.24
N GLY A 23 2.85 -3.06 -9.92
CA GLY A 23 3.75 -2.18 -9.17
C GLY A 23 5.21 -2.64 -9.27
N ILE A 24 5.49 -3.92 -9.04
CA ILE A 24 6.82 -4.51 -9.21
C ILE A 24 7.30 -4.32 -10.65
N TRP A 25 6.44 -4.60 -11.62
CA TRP A 25 6.74 -4.46 -13.05
C TRP A 25 7.16 -3.02 -13.41
N ILE A 26 6.40 -2.02 -12.95
CA ILE A 26 6.72 -0.61 -13.20
C ILE A 26 8.05 -0.22 -12.55
N VAL A 27 8.32 -0.67 -11.32
CA VAL A 27 9.59 -0.40 -10.63
C VAL A 27 10.77 -0.98 -11.40
N LEU A 28 10.64 -2.22 -11.90
CA LEU A 28 11.67 -2.87 -12.73
C LEU A 28 11.92 -2.09 -14.02
N LEU A 29 10.87 -1.65 -14.70
CA LEU A 29 10.98 -0.87 -15.95
C LEU A 29 11.62 0.50 -15.74
N GLN A 30 11.30 1.18 -14.63
CA GLN A 30 11.74 2.57 -14.40
C GLN A 30 13.12 2.66 -13.77
N THR A 31 13.51 1.68 -12.96
CA THR A 31 14.72 1.79 -12.15
C THR A 31 15.75 0.69 -12.41
N SER A 32 15.42 -0.37 -13.16
CA SER A 32 16.31 -1.53 -13.34
C SER A 32 16.94 -2.07 -12.04
N LEU A 33 16.34 -1.75 -10.88
CA LEU A 33 16.87 -1.96 -9.53
C LEU A 33 18.24 -1.33 -9.24
N ASN A 34 18.68 -0.35 -10.04
CA ASN A 34 19.92 0.39 -9.80
C ASN A 34 19.68 1.58 -8.85
N LEU A 35 20.44 1.66 -7.75
CA LEU A 35 20.34 2.71 -6.73
C LEU A 35 20.40 4.14 -7.29
N GLU A 36 21.26 4.37 -8.29
CA GLU A 36 21.41 5.69 -8.89
C GLU A 36 20.12 6.12 -9.61
N THR A 37 19.55 5.21 -10.40
CA THR A 37 18.29 5.48 -11.12
C THR A 37 17.09 5.57 -10.17
N ILE A 38 17.06 4.80 -9.08
CA ILE A 38 16.05 4.93 -8.02
C ILE A 38 16.13 6.34 -7.42
N THR A 39 17.34 6.81 -7.14
CA THR A 39 17.55 8.15 -6.56
C THR A 39 17.10 9.24 -7.52
N ASN A 40 17.55 9.16 -8.78
CA ASN A 40 17.17 10.12 -9.81
C ASN A 40 15.66 10.15 -10.09
N TYR A 41 14.98 9.00 -9.98
CA TYR A 41 13.54 8.91 -10.15
C TYR A 41 12.75 9.73 -9.12
N TYR A 42 13.23 9.79 -7.87
CA TYR A 42 12.52 10.47 -6.78
C TYR A 42 12.97 11.90 -6.53
N VAL A 43 14.26 12.22 -6.71
CA VAL A 43 14.83 13.53 -6.32
C VAL A 43 14.39 14.66 -7.25
N ASN A 44 14.24 14.39 -8.55
CA ASN A 44 14.02 15.42 -9.57
C ASN A 44 12.54 15.59 -9.96
N LYS A 45 11.63 15.70 -8.98
CA LYS A 45 10.20 15.92 -9.25
C LYS A 45 9.77 17.35 -8.92
N SER A 46 9.09 18.00 -9.86
CA SER A 46 8.38 19.25 -9.60
C SER A 46 7.21 19.00 -8.63
N LEU A 47 6.67 20.06 -8.01
CA LEU A 47 5.51 19.94 -7.12
C LEU A 47 4.32 19.26 -7.82
N LEU A 48 4.07 19.61 -9.09
CA LEU A 48 3.06 18.96 -9.91
C LEU A 48 3.37 17.46 -10.09
N GLY A 49 4.62 17.12 -10.45
CA GLY A 49 5.05 15.73 -10.59
C GLY A 49 5.00 14.93 -9.28
N VAL A 50 5.13 15.59 -8.12
CA VAL A 50 4.90 14.98 -6.81
C VAL A 50 3.41 14.70 -6.61
N LEU A 51 2.52 15.64 -6.91
CA LEU A 51 1.07 15.47 -6.77
C LEU A 51 0.51 14.39 -7.71
N GLU A 52 1.02 14.31 -8.94
CA GLU A 52 0.68 13.28 -9.92
C GLU A 52 1.00 11.86 -9.43
N VAL A 53 2.04 11.71 -8.60
CA VAL A 53 2.37 10.43 -7.97
C VAL A 53 1.59 10.24 -6.67
N LEU A 54 1.57 11.25 -5.80
CA LEU A 54 0.98 11.18 -4.47
C LEU A 54 -0.52 10.87 -4.48
N THR A 55 -1.26 11.52 -5.37
CA THR A 55 -2.74 11.42 -5.44
C THR A 55 -3.23 10.00 -5.75
N PRO A 56 -2.80 9.35 -6.85
CA PRO A 56 -3.24 7.99 -7.16
C PRO A 56 -2.77 6.97 -6.11
N HIS A 57 -1.60 7.17 -5.48
CA HIS A 57 -1.12 6.27 -4.43
C HIS A 57 -1.95 6.39 -3.15
N LEU A 58 -2.25 7.61 -2.70
CA LEU A 58 -3.15 7.83 -1.55
C LEU A 58 -4.54 7.25 -1.80
N LEU A 59 -5.09 7.41 -3.01
CA LEU A 59 -6.39 6.86 -3.36
C LEU A 59 -6.37 5.32 -3.37
N ALA A 60 -5.40 4.72 -4.06
CA ALA A 60 -5.30 3.26 -4.18
C ALA A 60 -5.04 2.60 -2.81
N MET A 61 -4.04 3.09 -2.07
CA MET A 61 -3.71 2.56 -0.75
C MET A 61 -4.82 2.83 0.26
N GLY A 62 -5.44 4.01 0.21
CA GLY A 62 -6.60 4.37 1.05
C GLY A 62 -7.79 3.44 0.80
N THR A 63 -8.04 3.09 -0.46
CA THR A 63 -9.07 2.11 -0.84
C THR A 63 -8.77 0.73 -0.28
N VAL A 64 -7.51 0.28 -0.32
CA VAL A 64 -7.10 -0.99 0.29
C VAL A 64 -7.35 -0.99 1.80
N VAL A 65 -6.95 0.08 2.51
CA VAL A 65 -7.20 0.22 3.95
C VAL A 65 -8.70 0.21 4.26
N PHE A 66 -9.49 0.98 3.51
CA PHE A 66 -10.94 1.04 3.66
C PHE A 66 -11.59 -0.33 3.48
N ILE A 67 -11.28 -1.05 2.38
CA ILE A 67 -11.88 -2.35 2.09
C ILE A 67 -11.50 -3.38 3.16
N LEU A 68 -10.22 -3.44 3.55
CA LEU A 68 -9.75 -4.38 4.58
C LEU A 68 -10.44 -4.12 5.93
N THR A 69 -10.48 -2.86 6.36
CA THR A 69 -11.13 -2.48 7.63
C THR A 69 -12.64 -2.73 7.59
N HIS A 70 -13.29 -2.46 6.46
CA HIS A 70 -14.71 -2.74 6.25
C HIS A 70 -15.00 -4.24 6.39
N PHE A 71 -14.27 -5.12 5.70
CA PHE A 71 -14.45 -6.56 5.84
C PHE A 71 -14.11 -7.07 7.25
N LEU A 72 -13.07 -6.55 7.89
CA LEU A 72 -12.70 -6.91 9.25
C LEU A 72 -13.75 -6.48 10.29
N SER A 73 -14.49 -5.39 10.03
CA SER A 73 -15.56 -4.91 10.91
C SER A 73 -16.79 -5.83 10.93
N PHE A 74 -17.02 -6.61 9.87
CA PHE A 74 -18.10 -7.59 9.86
C PHE A 74 -17.88 -8.65 10.95
N LYS A 75 -18.88 -8.80 11.83
CA LYS A 75 -19.04 -9.75 12.95
C LYS A 75 -18.56 -9.36 14.37
N ASN A 76 -18.19 -8.11 14.68
CA ASN A 76 -17.81 -7.69 16.05
C ASN A 76 -16.73 -8.56 16.75
N LYS A 77 -15.99 -9.39 15.99
CA LYS A 77 -14.94 -10.29 16.48
C LYS A 77 -13.57 -9.85 15.96
N ASN A 78 -13.33 -8.54 15.88
CA ASN A 78 -12.00 -8.05 15.60
C ASN A 78 -11.10 -8.33 16.81
N THR A 79 -10.00 -9.01 16.55
CA THR A 79 -8.95 -9.16 17.55
C THR A 79 -8.24 -7.83 17.74
N SER A 80 -7.70 -7.58 18.94
CA SER A 80 -6.88 -6.40 19.21
C SER A 80 -5.69 -6.28 18.25
N LEU A 81 -5.18 -7.43 17.77
CA LEU A 81 -4.14 -7.51 16.76
C LEU A 81 -4.61 -6.98 15.39
N GLU A 82 -5.78 -7.38 14.90
CA GLU A 82 -6.31 -6.90 13.61
C GLU A 82 -6.55 -5.38 13.62
N THR A 83 -7.06 -4.85 14.73
CA THR A 83 -7.21 -3.39 14.90
C THR A 83 -5.85 -2.69 14.90
N LYS A 84 -4.87 -3.18 15.68
CA LYS A 84 -3.52 -2.60 15.73
C LYS A 84 -2.84 -2.61 14.36
N ILE A 85 -2.92 -3.73 13.64
CA ILE A 85 -2.31 -3.85 12.30
C ILE A 85 -3.04 -2.97 11.30
N SER A 86 -4.37 -2.83 11.39
CA SER A 86 -5.11 -1.91 10.50
C SER A 86 -4.71 -0.44 10.73
N THR A 87 -4.55 -0.03 12.00
CA THR A 87 -4.05 1.31 12.33
C THR A 87 -2.61 1.50 11.85
N LEU A 88 -1.74 0.49 12.05
CA LEU A 88 -0.38 0.53 11.57
C LEU A 88 -0.31 0.61 10.04
N LEU A 89 -1.15 -0.15 9.33
CA LEU A 89 -1.27 -0.11 7.87
C LEU A 89 -1.62 1.30 7.39
N PHE A 90 -2.56 1.98 8.05
CA PHE A 90 -2.90 3.37 7.74
C PHE A 90 -1.73 4.34 8.00
N LEU A 91 -1.02 4.20 9.12
CA LEU A 91 0.15 5.03 9.43
C LEU A 91 1.30 4.82 8.44
N VAL A 92 1.55 3.56 8.06
CA VAL A 92 2.57 3.19 7.09
C VAL A 92 2.22 3.72 5.69
N MET A 93 0.94 3.68 5.31
CA MET A 93 0.46 4.34 4.09
C MET A 93 0.77 5.84 4.09
N LEU A 94 0.46 6.55 5.17
CA LEU A 94 0.76 7.98 5.28
C LEU A 94 2.27 8.24 5.20
N LEU A 95 3.08 7.46 5.91
CA LEU A 95 4.54 7.59 5.89
C LEU A 95 5.10 7.38 4.47
N SER A 96 4.63 6.38 3.73
CA SER A 96 5.06 6.09 2.36
C SER A 96 4.71 7.19 1.37
N ASN A 97 3.58 7.85 1.58
CA ASN A 97 3.08 8.89 0.70
C ASN A 97 3.70 10.25 1.05
N LEU A 98 3.67 10.65 2.32
CA LEU A 98 4.20 11.94 2.78
C LEU A 98 5.72 12.03 2.69
N SER A 99 6.45 10.92 2.76
CA SER A 99 7.90 10.93 2.52
C SER A 99 8.26 11.51 1.15
N LEU A 100 7.41 11.36 0.13
CA LEU A 100 7.64 11.94 -1.20
C LEU A 100 7.70 13.48 -1.18
N LEU A 101 6.98 14.13 -0.27
CA LEU A 101 7.00 15.59 -0.12
C LEU A 101 8.34 16.10 0.43
N VAL A 102 9.12 15.21 1.06
CA VAL A 102 10.36 15.55 1.75
C VAL A 102 11.59 15.05 0.98
N ILE A 103 11.43 14.22 -0.05
CA ILE A 103 12.56 13.75 -0.87
C ILE A 103 13.07 14.92 -1.72
N THR A 104 14.33 15.29 -1.47
CA THR A 104 15.08 16.31 -2.21
C THR A 104 16.53 15.85 -2.38
N GLU A 105 17.35 16.60 -3.12
CA GLU A 105 18.79 16.33 -3.25
C GLU A 105 19.52 16.29 -1.89
N ILE A 106 19.00 17.02 -0.90
CA ILE A 106 19.58 17.15 0.46
C ILE A 106 19.14 15.99 1.37
N THR A 107 18.01 15.36 1.06
CA THR A 107 17.36 14.32 1.88
C THR A 107 17.16 12.99 1.14
N PRO A 108 18.18 12.45 0.44
CA PRO A 108 18.03 11.23 -0.37
C PRO A 108 17.69 10.00 0.48
N TRP A 109 18.05 10.00 1.76
CA TRP A 109 17.72 8.92 2.69
C TRP A 109 16.20 8.70 2.87
N MET A 110 15.36 9.71 2.60
CA MET A 110 13.89 9.58 2.64
C MET A 110 13.35 8.62 1.58
N ILE A 111 14.12 8.33 0.53
CA ILE A 111 13.77 7.31 -0.46
C ILE A 111 13.65 5.94 0.21
N TRP A 112 14.56 5.61 1.13
CA TRP A 112 14.50 4.36 1.86
C TRP A 112 13.28 4.28 2.77
N VAL A 113 12.92 5.40 3.42
CA VAL A 113 11.67 5.48 4.20
C VAL A 113 10.47 5.17 3.31
N LYS A 114 10.41 5.74 2.10
CA LYS A 114 9.35 5.47 1.12
C LYS A 114 9.29 4.00 0.70
N ILE A 115 10.43 3.41 0.34
CA ILE A 115 10.50 2.01 -0.14
C ILE A 115 10.16 1.04 0.99
N ILE A 116 10.76 1.21 2.17
CA ILE A 116 10.52 0.31 3.32
C ILE A 116 9.06 0.41 3.78
N SER A 117 8.50 1.62 3.87
CA SER A 117 7.09 1.79 4.22
C SER A 117 6.15 1.21 3.15
N LEU A 118 6.46 1.33 1.87
CA LEU A 118 5.70 0.66 0.81
C LEU A 118 5.72 -0.86 0.98
N LEU A 119 6.89 -1.46 1.22
CA LEU A 119 7.02 -2.90 1.45
C LEU A 119 6.23 -3.36 2.68
N LEU A 120 6.34 -2.62 3.79
CA LEU A 120 5.55 -2.90 5.00
C LEU A 120 4.05 -2.80 4.74
N PHE A 121 3.60 -1.81 3.97
CA PHE A 121 2.20 -1.67 3.58
C PHE A 121 1.71 -2.90 2.81
N LEU A 122 2.49 -3.35 1.82
CA LEU A 122 2.16 -4.54 1.04
C LEU A 122 2.06 -5.79 1.93
N LEU A 123 3.05 -6.02 2.79
CA LEU A 123 3.07 -7.16 3.70
C LEU A 123 1.88 -7.17 4.68
N PHE A 124 1.58 -6.03 5.30
CA PHE A 124 0.44 -5.91 6.21
C PHE A 124 -0.90 -6.02 5.48
N SER A 125 -1.00 -5.50 4.24
CA SER A 125 -2.21 -5.64 3.43
C SER A 125 -2.49 -7.10 3.08
N LEU A 126 -1.47 -7.86 2.66
CA LEU A 126 -1.55 -9.29 2.37
C LEU A 126 -1.89 -10.09 3.64
N PHE A 127 -1.28 -9.75 4.77
CA PHE A 127 -1.58 -10.38 6.05
C PHE A 127 -3.05 -10.19 6.45
N LEU A 128 -3.55 -8.95 6.42
CA LEU A 128 -4.97 -8.69 6.75
C LEU A 128 -5.91 -9.31 5.72
N MET A 129 -5.54 -9.31 4.44
CA MET A 129 -6.30 -9.98 3.39
C MET A 129 -6.42 -11.48 3.64
N TRP A 130 -5.33 -12.13 4.04
CA TRP A 130 -5.33 -13.54 4.45
C TRP A 130 -6.24 -13.80 5.66
N ARG A 131 -6.23 -12.90 6.66
CA ARG A 131 -7.15 -12.96 7.82
C ARG A 131 -8.61 -12.84 7.39
N VAL A 132 -8.92 -11.92 6.49
CA VAL A 132 -10.26 -11.76 5.90
C VAL A 132 -10.67 -13.03 5.15
N PHE A 133 -9.76 -13.65 4.40
CA PHE A 133 -10.03 -14.86 3.62
C PHE A 133 -10.31 -16.10 4.47
N ILE A 134 -9.55 -16.32 5.56
CA ILE A 134 -9.74 -17.47 6.46
C ILE A 134 -11.02 -17.33 7.29
N ARG A 135 -11.48 -16.11 7.57
CA ARG A 135 -12.70 -15.90 8.35
C ARG A 135 -13.88 -16.59 7.66
N LYS A 136 -14.41 -17.61 8.33
CA LYS A 136 -15.70 -18.22 7.99
C LYS A 136 -16.80 -17.24 8.41
N TYR A 137 -17.34 -16.47 7.47
CA TYR A 137 -18.46 -15.56 7.71
C TYR A 137 -19.81 -16.28 7.70
#